data_AF-A0A848GEQ2-F1
#
_entry.id   AF-A0A848GEQ2-F1
#
_cell.length_a   1.000
_cell.length_b   1.000
_cell.length_c   1.000
_cell.angle_alpha   90.00
_cell.angle_beta   90.00
_cell.angle_gamma   90.00
#
_symmetry.space_group_name_H-M   'P 1'
#
loop_
_entity.id
_entity.type
_entity.pdbx_description
1 polymer ?
#
loop_
_entity_poly.entity_id
_entity_poly.type
_entity_poly.pdbx_seq_one_letter_code
_entity_poly.pdbx_strand_id
1 'polypeptide(L)'
;MKFVVSMFFLVLPMMVDAAPSDPMPEYREALQHELDNRAVARHVVPVMAGMYKGRPAGEFWEAYQALENAQAPLYGEHGQCHGLMASGFVPWIKAKTSIVFAWLMRGRFVSLLSGATQRYLAELEQVPVPGQERDRAFWRYVVAQERAQVQALALAAEDKHAEAAQILKGFKDSVLPAAVEHRACEEDSSS
;
A
#
# COMPACT_ATOMS: atom_id res chain seq x y z
N MET A 1 -14.64 27.37 28.60
CA MET A 1 -15.97 27.38 27.95
C MET A 1 -16.03 26.24 26.96
N LYS A 2 -16.89 25.24 27.19
CA LYS A 2 -17.17 24.16 26.24
C LYS A 2 -18.48 24.53 25.53
N PHE A 3 -18.43 24.82 24.24
CA PHE A 3 -19.65 24.92 23.44
C PHE A 3 -20.03 23.50 23.02
N VAL A 4 -21.13 23.02 23.60
CA VAL A 4 -21.89 21.87 23.08
C VAL A 4 -22.90 22.45 22.10
N VAL A 5 -22.73 22.15 20.81
CA VAL A 5 -23.81 22.31 19.82
C VAL A 5 -24.26 20.92 19.48
N SER A 6 -25.35 20.50 20.13
CA SER A 6 -26.10 19.30 19.80
C SER A 6 -27.03 19.66 18.65
N MET A 7 -26.87 19.01 17.50
CA MET A 7 -27.79 19.13 16.38
C MET A 7 -28.41 17.76 16.14
N PHE A 8 -29.68 17.61 16.55
CA PHE A 8 -30.52 16.47 16.25
C PHE A 8 -30.78 16.43 14.74
N PHE A 9 -30.35 15.34 14.07
CA PHE A 9 -30.91 14.95 12.78
C PHE A 9 -31.89 13.81 13.00
N LEU A 10 -33.11 14.05 12.56
CA LEU A 10 -34.22 13.11 12.48
C LEU A 10 -33.87 12.06 11.42
N VAL A 11 -33.69 10.79 11.82
CA VAL A 11 -33.49 9.67 10.89
C VAL A 11 -34.73 8.79 10.92
N LEU A 12 -35.47 8.75 9.81
CA LEU A 12 -36.47 7.72 9.54
C LEU A 12 -35.78 6.34 9.53
N PRO A 13 -36.39 5.28 10.09
CA PRO A 13 -35.86 3.94 9.94
C PRO A 13 -36.12 3.46 8.51
N MET A 14 -35.13 3.62 7.62
CA MET A 14 -35.04 2.71 6.48
C MET A 14 -34.66 1.34 7.05
N MET A 15 -35.53 0.37 6.85
CA MET A 15 -35.14 -1.04 6.95
C MET A 15 -34.10 -1.29 5.84
N VAL A 16 -32.85 -1.07 6.19
CA VAL A 16 -31.72 -1.60 5.43
C VAL A 16 -31.73 -3.10 5.74
N ASP A 17 -32.10 -3.89 4.74
CA ASP A 17 -31.79 -5.32 4.73
C ASP A 17 -30.34 -5.47 5.21
N ALA A 18 -30.14 -6.21 6.30
CA ALA A 18 -28.82 -6.39 6.86
C ALA A 18 -27.95 -7.04 5.78
N ALA A 19 -27.05 -6.24 5.18
CA ALA A 19 -26.05 -6.76 4.27
C ALA A 19 -25.36 -7.95 4.95
N PRO A 20 -25.10 -9.05 4.23
CA PRO A 20 -24.47 -10.22 4.83
C PRO A 20 -23.22 -9.75 5.57
N SER A 21 -23.14 -10.10 6.86
CA SER A 21 -22.03 -9.72 7.73
C SER A 21 -20.73 -10.13 7.06
N ASP A 22 -19.94 -9.13 6.69
CA ASP A 22 -18.63 -9.32 6.06
C ASP A 22 -17.82 -10.31 6.92
N PRO A 23 -17.45 -11.49 6.41
CA PRO A 23 -16.90 -12.54 7.25
C PRO A 23 -15.55 -12.17 7.88
N MET A 24 -14.84 -11.15 7.36
CA MET A 24 -13.57 -10.63 7.91
C MET A 24 -13.40 -9.13 7.59
N PRO A 25 -14.05 -8.21 8.34
CA PRO A 25 -13.98 -6.76 8.04
C PRO A 25 -12.56 -6.20 8.20
N GLU A 26 -11.77 -6.74 9.13
CA GLU A 26 -10.40 -6.32 9.40
C GLU A 26 -9.47 -6.55 8.20
N TYR A 27 -9.60 -7.70 7.53
CA TYR A 27 -8.81 -8.00 6.32
C TYR A 27 -9.15 -7.05 5.17
N ARG A 28 -10.43 -6.78 4.95
CA ARG A 28 -10.88 -5.91 3.86
C ARG A 28 -10.54 -4.45 4.11
N GLU A 29 -10.61 -3.99 5.36
CA GLU A 29 -10.13 -2.67 5.75
C GLU A 29 -8.62 -2.54 5.48
N ALA A 30 -7.84 -3.54 5.91
CA ALA A 30 -6.40 -3.56 5.66
C ALA A 30 -6.07 -3.61 4.15
N LEU A 31 -6.80 -4.40 3.37
CA LEU A 31 -6.66 -4.48 1.92
C LEU A 31 -7.03 -3.15 1.25
N GLN A 32 -8.12 -2.49 1.67
CA GLN A 32 -8.49 -1.18 1.15
C GLN A 32 -7.41 -0.13 1.44
N HIS A 33 -6.89 -0.13 2.67
CA HIS A 33 -5.81 0.77 3.05
C HIS A 33 -4.55 0.53 2.21
N GLU A 34 -4.23 -0.73 1.95
CA GLU A 34 -3.10 -1.11 1.11
C GLU A 34 -3.27 -0.63 -0.35
N LEU A 35 -4.44 -0.85 -0.95
CA LEU A 35 -4.75 -0.35 -2.29
C LEU A 35 -4.61 1.18 -2.39
N ASP A 36 -5.07 1.89 -1.36
CA ASP A 36 -4.95 3.33 -1.25
C ASP A 36 -3.48 3.77 -1.12
N ASN A 37 -2.68 3.08 -0.31
CA ASN A 37 -1.25 3.38 -0.12
C ASN A 37 -0.44 3.15 -1.40
N ARG A 38 -0.69 2.04 -2.12
CA ARG A 38 -0.08 1.78 -3.44
C ARG A 38 -0.50 2.81 -4.47
N ALA A 39 -1.75 3.29 -4.42
CA ALA A 39 -2.18 4.40 -5.27
C ALA A 39 -1.43 5.69 -4.93
N VAL A 40 -1.24 6.04 -3.65
CA VAL A 40 -0.40 7.18 -3.24
C VAL A 40 1.04 7.02 -3.76
N ALA A 41 1.66 5.86 -3.53
CA ALA A 41 3.05 5.58 -3.90
C ALA A 41 3.27 5.79 -5.40
N ARG A 42 2.37 5.27 -6.25
CA ARG A 42 2.41 5.47 -7.71
C ARG A 42 2.31 6.93 -8.17
N HIS A 43 1.84 7.85 -7.32
CA HIS A 43 1.86 9.29 -7.60
C HIS A 43 3.09 9.98 -7.04
N VAL A 44 3.51 9.62 -5.82
CA VAL A 44 4.63 10.29 -5.13
C VAL A 44 5.98 9.86 -5.69
N VAL A 45 6.19 8.57 -5.87
CA VAL A 45 7.48 7.99 -6.24
C VAL A 45 7.99 8.48 -7.60
N PRO A 46 7.18 8.59 -8.67
CA PRO A 46 7.63 9.19 -9.94
C PRO A 46 8.09 10.64 -9.80
N VAL A 47 7.44 11.42 -8.94
CA VAL A 47 7.83 12.81 -8.68
C VAL A 47 9.18 12.84 -7.96
N MET A 48 9.40 11.94 -7.00
CA MET A 48 10.71 11.78 -6.35
C MET A 48 11.79 11.36 -7.35
N ALA A 49 11.53 10.37 -8.19
CA ALA A 49 12.46 9.95 -9.25
C ALA A 49 12.84 11.12 -10.16
N GLY A 50 11.85 11.91 -10.60
CA GLY A 50 12.09 13.12 -11.39
C GLY A 50 12.91 14.19 -10.66
N MET A 51 12.64 14.45 -9.37
CA MET A 51 13.38 15.43 -8.57
C MET A 51 14.85 15.06 -8.36
N TYR A 52 15.17 13.77 -8.29
CA TYR A 52 16.52 13.27 -8.06
C TYR A 52 17.19 12.73 -9.33
N LYS A 53 16.63 13.01 -10.51
CA LYS A 53 17.17 12.55 -11.79
C LYS A 53 18.65 12.93 -11.95
N GLY A 54 19.47 11.94 -12.32
CA GLY A 54 20.92 12.10 -12.49
C GLY A 54 21.71 12.11 -11.17
N ARG A 55 21.09 11.79 -10.03
CA ARG A 55 21.75 11.63 -8.73
C ARG A 55 21.62 10.18 -8.24
N PRO A 56 22.49 9.70 -7.33
CA PRO A 56 22.37 8.35 -6.76
C PRO A 56 21.00 8.06 -6.13
N ALA A 57 20.41 9.04 -5.43
CA ALA A 57 19.06 8.92 -4.90
C ALA A 57 17.98 8.71 -5.97
N GLY A 58 18.21 9.19 -7.20
CA GLY A 58 17.32 9.00 -8.34
C GLY A 58 17.20 7.53 -8.72
N GLU A 59 18.30 6.78 -8.73
CA GLU A 59 18.30 5.35 -9.04
C GLU A 59 17.46 4.53 -8.05
N PHE A 60 17.49 4.90 -6.77
CA PHE A 60 16.62 4.32 -5.74
C PHE A 60 15.14 4.60 -6.03
N TRP A 61 14.77 5.86 -6.28
CA TRP A 61 13.38 6.22 -6.56
C TRP A 61 12.86 5.65 -7.87
N GLU A 62 13.71 5.52 -8.89
CA GLU A 62 13.37 4.83 -10.15
C GLU A 62 13.13 3.33 -9.92
N ALA A 63 13.95 2.68 -9.10
CA ALA A 63 13.73 1.29 -8.71
C ALA A 63 12.43 1.10 -7.93
N TYR A 64 12.12 2.02 -7.02
CA TYR A 64 10.85 2.04 -6.30
C TYR A 64 9.68 2.22 -7.29
N GLN A 65 9.79 3.16 -8.24
CA GLN A 65 8.76 3.37 -9.24
C GLN A 65 8.51 2.10 -10.08
N ALA A 66 9.58 1.45 -10.52
CA ALA A 66 9.50 0.22 -11.30
C ALA A 66 8.81 -0.90 -10.52
N LEU A 67 9.10 -1.05 -9.23
CA LEU A 67 8.44 -2.00 -8.35
C LEU A 67 6.92 -1.70 -8.25
N GLU A 68 6.54 -0.46 -7.98
CA GLU A 68 5.13 -0.04 -7.83
C GLU A 68 4.32 -0.20 -9.12
N ASN A 69 4.96 -0.01 -10.28
CA ASN A 69 4.31 -0.24 -11.57
C ASN A 69 4.13 -1.73 -11.87
N ALA A 70 5.14 -2.56 -11.59
CA ALA A 70 5.12 -3.98 -11.91
C ALA A 70 4.03 -4.74 -11.14
N GLN A 71 3.81 -4.37 -9.88
CA GLN A 71 2.84 -5.01 -9.00
C GLN A 71 1.40 -4.50 -9.17
N ALA A 72 1.19 -3.36 -9.82
CA ALA A 72 -0.11 -2.69 -9.85
C ALA A 72 -1.26 -3.59 -10.39
N PRO A 73 -1.05 -4.42 -11.43
CA PRO A 73 -2.08 -5.37 -11.88
C PRO A 73 -2.49 -6.34 -10.78
N LEU A 74 -1.52 -6.93 -10.09
CA LEU A 74 -1.76 -7.92 -9.04
C LEU A 74 -2.64 -7.38 -7.90
N TYR A 75 -2.33 -6.17 -7.40
CA TYR A 75 -3.16 -5.52 -6.38
C TYR A 75 -4.56 -5.18 -6.90
N GLY A 76 -4.65 -4.71 -8.16
CA GLY A 76 -5.93 -4.38 -8.79
C GLY A 76 -6.84 -5.60 -8.98
N GLU A 77 -6.28 -6.73 -9.39
CA GLU A 77 -7.00 -8.00 -9.56
C GLU A 77 -7.47 -8.53 -8.20
N HIS A 78 -6.58 -8.59 -7.21
CA HIS A 78 -6.95 -9.08 -5.87
C HIS A 78 -8.01 -8.19 -5.21
N GLY A 79 -7.89 -6.86 -5.36
CA GLY A 79 -8.92 -5.91 -4.91
C GLY A 79 -10.29 -6.19 -5.52
N GLN A 80 -10.33 -6.47 -6.84
CA GLN A 80 -11.58 -6.80 -7.54
C GLN A 80 -12.27 -8.05 -7.00
N CYS A 81 -11.52 -9.11 -6.63
CA CYS A 81 -12.13 -10.31 -6.04
C CYS A 81 -12.80 -10.03 -4.68
N HIS A 82 -12.45 -8.91 -4.04
CA HIS A 82 -13.08 -8.42 -2.82
C HIS A 82 -14.04 -7.24 -3.08
N GLY A 83 -14.30 -6.86 -4.34
CA GLY A 83 -15.12 -5.68 -4.66
C GLY A 83 -14.54 -4.36 -4.15
N LEU A 84 -13.22 -4.31 -3.97
CA LEU A 84 -12.48 -3.13 -3.53
C LEU A 84 -11.70 -2.51 -4.69
N MET A 85 -11.55 -1.20 -4.64
CA MET A 85 -10.68 -0.45 -5.55
C MET A 85 -10.03 0.68 -4.76
N ALA A 86 -8.83 1.09 -5.18
CA ALA A 86 -8.20 2.28 -4.60
C ALA A 86 -9.17 3.47 -4.71
N SER A 87 -9.47 4.11 -3.59
CA SER A 87 -10.37 5.24 -3.56
C SER A 87 -9.72 6.39 -4.34
N GLY A 88 -10.37 6.95 -5.36
CA GLY A 88 -9.66 7.89 -6.27
C GLY A 88 -9.28 9.24 -5.65
N PHE A 89 -10.00 9.68 -4.60
CA PHE A 89 -9.92 11.05 -4.09
C PHE A 89 -9.01 11.22 -2.87
N VAL A 90 -9.07 10.30 -1.90
CA VAL A 90 -8.31 10.39 -0.63
C VAL A 90 -6.80 10.15 -0.83
N PRO A 91 -6.35 9.09 -1.53
CA PRO A 91 -4.98 8.90 -1.99
C PRO A 91 -4.41 10.09 -2.76
N TRP A 92 -5.20 10.75 -3.60
CA TRP A 92 -4.72 11.91 -4.37
C TRP A 92 -4.39 13.12 -3.49
N ILE A 93 -5.21 13.40 -2.47
CA ILE A 93 -4.93 14.45 -1.47
C ILE A 93 -3.72 14.06 -0.61
N LYS A 94 -3.65 12.80 -0.16
CA LYS A 94 -2.49 12.26 0.57
C LYS A 94 -1.20 12.36 -0.25
N ALA A 95 -1.24 12.08 -1.55
CA ALA A 95 -0.09 12.21 -2.44
C ALA A 95 0.40 13.66 -2.54
N LYS A 96 -0.50 14.63 -2.77
CA LYS A 96 -0.14 16.05 -2.83
C LYS A 96 0.48 16.56 -1.53
N THR A 97 -0.10 16.20 -0.39
CA THR A 97 0.45 16.57 0.93
C THR A 97 1.81 15.92 1.18
N SER A 98 2.00 14.66 0.77
CA SER A 98 3.28 13.95 0.89
C SER A 98 4.38 14.58 0.02
N ILE A 99 4.06 15.00 -1.20
CA ILE A 99 4.99 15.71 -2.11
C ILE A 99 5.40 17.05 -1.50
N VAL A 100 4.45 17.83 -1.00
CA VAL A 100 4.72 19.11 -0.31
C VAL A 100 5.61 18.87 0.91
N PHE A 101 5.34 17.84 1.70
CA PHE A 101 6.12 17.50 2.87
C PHE A 101 7.54 17.03 2.52
N ALA A 102 7.71 16.22 1.47
CA ALA A 102 9.01 15.79 0.98
C ALA A 102 9.87 16.98 0.52
N TRP A 103 9.24 17.97 -0.12
CA TRP A 103 9.91 19.20 -0.54
C TRP A 103 10.31 20.08 0.65
N LEU A 104 9.46 20.18 1.68
CA LEU A 104 9.70 20.99 2.87
C LEU A 104 10.76 20.38 3.81
N MET A 105 10.84 19.04 3.86
CA MET A 105 11.68 18.29 4.80
C MET A 105 12.96 17.72 4.15
N ARG A 106 13.56 18.47 3.20
CA ARG A 106 14.79 18.07 2.48
C ARG A 106 15.83 17.48 3.44
N GLY A 107 16.14 16.19 3.23
CA GLY A 107 17.12 15.42 4.01
C GLY A 107 16.52 14.53 5.12
N ARG A 108 15.33 14.84 5.64
CA ARG A 108 14.67 14.03 6.69
C ARG A 108 13.50 13.18 6.18
N PHE A 109 13.01 13.47 4.99
CA PHE A 109 11.86 12.77 4.41
C PHE A 109 12.06 11.25 4.35
N VAL A 110 13.21 10.77 3.86
CA VAL A 110 13.47 9.33 3.72
C VAL A 110 13.52 8.63 5.08
N SER A 111 14.14 9.26 6.08
CA SER A 111 14.19 8.73 7.46
C SER A 111 12.79 8.67 8.10
N LEU A 112 11.97 9.71 7.93
CA LEU A 112 10.58 9.71 8.40
C LEU A 112 9.74 8.66 7.69
N LEU A 113 9.90 8.53 6.38
CA LEU A 113 9.22 7.51 5.58
C LEU A 113 9.63 6.11 6.04
N SER A 114 10.92 5.85 6.22
CA SER A 114 11.44 4.58 6.75
C SER A 114 10.78 4.20 8.08
N GLY A 115 10.73 5.13 9.05
CA GLY A 115 10.10 4.87 10.35
C GLY A 115 8.57 4.74 10.30
N ALA A 116 7.90 5.34 9.32
CA ALA A 116 6.47 5.15 9.09
C ALA A 116 6.19 3.76 8.47
N THR A 117 6.92 3.42 7.41
CA THR A 117 6.85 2.12 6.72
C THR A 117 7.18 0.97 7.67
N GLN A 118 8.16 1.13 8.57
CA GLN A 118 8.47 0.10 9.57
C GLN A 118 7.31 -0.17 10.53
N ARG A 119 6.60 0.88 10.99
CA ARG A 119 5.42 0.71 11.84
C ARG A 119 4.27 0.05 11.08
N TYR A 120 4.06 0.46 9.84
CA TYR A 120 3.02 -0.11 8.99
C TYR A 120 3.27 -1.60 8.68
N LEU A 121 4.52 -2.02 8.46
CA LEU A 121 4.86 -3.44 8.33
C LEU A 121 4.42 -4.25 9.57
N ALA A 122 4.67 -3.73 10.77
CA ALA A 122 4.27 -4.40 12.00
C ALA A 122 2.74 -4.52 12.14
N GLU A 123 1.98 -3.56 11.59
CA GLU A 123 0.52 -3.61 11.51
C GLU A 123 0.07 -4.68 10.50
N LEU A 124 0.66 -4.70 9.29
CA LEU A 124 0.34 -5.68 8.25
C LEU A 124 0.58 -7.14 8.68
N GLU A 125 1.66 -7.38 9.43
CA GLU A 125 1.99 -8.71 9.96
C GLU A 125 0.96 -9.26 10.96
N GLN A 126 0.13 -8.40 11.55
CA GLN A 126 -0.88 -8.75 12.55
C GLN A 126 -2.28 -8.94 11.95
N VAL A 127 -2.48 -8.58 10.68
CA VAL A 127 -3.81 -8.68 10.05
C VAL A 127 -4.24 -10.15 9.95
N PRO A 128 -5.39 -10.52 10.50
CA PRO A 128 -5.90 -11.87 10.37
C PRO A 128 -6.44 -12.08 8.94
N VAL A 129 -5.85 -13.05 8.24
CA VAL A 129 -6.18 -13.33 6.84
C VAL A 129 -7.20 -14.46 6.75
N PRO A 130 -8.20 -14.38 5.85
CA PRO A 130 -9.21 -15.42 5.66
C PRO A 130 -8.66 -16.83 5.37
N GLY A 131 -9.55 -17.81 5.48
CA GLY A 131 -9.26 -19.23 5.23
C GLY A 131 -8.92 -19.60 3.78
N GLN A 132 -9.06 -18.68 2.82
CA GLN A 132 -8.75 -18.95 1.40
C GLN A 132 -7.24 -18.86 1.14
N GLU A 133 -6.67 -19.83 0.43
CA GLU A 133 -5.22 -19.84 0.17
C GLU A 133 -4.77 -18.70 -0.74
N ARG A 134 -5.64 -18.22 -1.65
CA ARG A 134 -5.38 -17.02 -2.45
C ARG A 134 -5.11 -15.81 -1.55
N ASP A 135 -6.02 -15.52 -0.63
CA ASP A 135 -5.93 -14.35 0.25
C ASP A 135 -4.68 -14.43 1.15
N ARG A 136 -4.35 -15.63 1.64
CA ARG A 136 -3.10 -15.87 2.37
C ARG A 136 -1.86 -15.67 1.50
N ALA A 137 -1.85 -16.18 0.28
CA ALA A 137 -0.72 -16.02 -0.63
C ALA A 137 -0.49 -14.56 -1.00
N PHE A 138 -1.56 -13.84 -1.34
CA PHE A 138 -1.50 -12.41 -1.60
C PHE A 138 -1.03 -11.62 -0.38
N TRP A 139 -1.56 -11.91 0.81
CA TRP A 139 -1.13 -11.18 2.02
C TRP A 139 0.32 -11.44 2.39
N ARG A 140 0.82 -12.67 2.21
CA ARG A 140 2.25 -12.96 2.36
C ARG A 140 3.10 -12.15 1.38
N TYR A 141 2.62 -11.95 0.15
CA TYR A 141 3.28 -11.11 -0.83
C TYR A 141 3.30 -9.63 -0.40
N VAL A 142 2.16 -9.08 0.06
CA VAL A 142 2.07 -7.71 0.59
C VAL A 142 3.09 -7.48 1.71
N VAL A 143 3.13 -8.37 2.71
CA VAL A 143 4.08 -8.30 3.83
C VAL A 143 5.52 -8.41 3.35
N ALA A 144 5.81 -9.33 2.41
CA ALA A 144 7.17 -9.50 1.88
C ALA A 144 7.64 -8.27 1.11
N GLN A 145 6.76 -7.65 0.34
CA GLN A 145 7.05 -6.43 -0.39
C GLN A 145 7.30 -5.26 0.56
N GLU A 146 6.41 -5.04 1.54
CA GLU A 146 6.57 -3.95 2.50
C GLU A 146 7.89 -4.11 3.28
N ARG A 147 8.28 -5.36 3.61
CA ARG A 147 9.58 -5.65 4.23
C ARG A 147 10.75 -5.26 3.33
N ALA A 148 10.70 -5.53 2.03
CA ALA A 148 11.73 -5.09 1.09
C ALA A 148 11.80 -3.55 1.02
N GLN A 149 10.66 -2.88 1.10
CA GLN A 149 10.58 -1.41 1.09
C GLN A 149 11.11 -0.81 2.40
N VAL A 150 10.84 -1.41 3.56
CA VAL A 150 11.46 -1.01 4.84
C VAL A 150 12.98 -1.10 4.76
N GLN A 151 13.51 -2.22 4.27
CA GLN A 151 14.96 -2.42 4.13
C GLN A 151 15.58 -1.39 3.18
N ALA A 152 14.97 -1.19 2.01
CA ALA A 152 15.46 -0.23 1.04
C ALA A 152 15.39 1.22 1.56
N LEU A 153 14.32 1.60 2.24
CA LEU A 153 14.17 2.93 2.84
C LEU A 153 15.17 3.18 3.98
N ALA A 154 15.48 2.16 4.79
CA ALA A 154 16.50 2.26 5.82
C ALA A 154 17.88 2.52 5.21
N LEU A 155 18.26 1.75 4.17
CA LEU A 155 19.49 1.96 3.42
C LEU A 155 19.53 3.35 2.75
N ALA A 156 18.43 3.76 2.12
CA ALA A 156 18.34 5.07 1.48
C ALA A 156 18.40 6.23 2.48
N ALA A 157 17.98 6.03 3.74
CA ALA A 157 18.13 7.02 4.81
C ALA A 157 19.60 7.18 5.27
N GLU A 158 20.44 6.18 4.99
CA GLU A 158 21.89 6.19 5.21
C GLU A 158 22.69 6.56 3.94
N ASP A 159 22.03 7.15 2.93
CA ASP A 159 22.59 7.51 1.62
C ASP A 159 23.13 6.30 0.79
N LYS A 160 22.81 5.06 1.19
CA LYS A 160 23.17 3.81 0.48
C LYS A 160 22.19 3.50 -0.66
N HIS A 161 22.01 4.45 -1.57
CA HIS A 161 20.96 4.39 -2.59
C HIS A 161 21.12 3.23 -3.59
N ALA A 162 22.35 2.86 -3.96
CA ALA A 162 22.60 1.75 -4.87
C ALA A 162 22.16 0.41 -4.25
N GLU A 163 22.51 0.17 -3.00
CA GLU A 163 22.09 -1.03 -2.25
C GLU A 163 20.57 -1.04 -2.05
N ALA A 164 19.98 0.11 -1.67
CA ALA A 164 18.54 0.26 -1.57
C ALA A 164 17.82 -0.08 -2.89
N ALA A 165 18.33 0.40 -4.02
CA ALA A 165 17.79 0.10 -5.34
C ALA A 165 17.87 -1.39 -5.68
N GLN A 166 18.97 -2.07 -5.30
CA GLN A 166 19.15 -3.51 -5.53
C GLN A 166 18.12 -4.34 -4.77
N ILE A 167 17.79 -3.97 -3.52
CA ILE A 167 16.74 -4.65 -2.75
C ILE A 167 15.40 -4.63 -3.49
N LEU A 168 14.99 -3.44 -3.97
CA LEU A 168 13.71 -3.29 -4.67
C LEU A 168 13.69 -4.01 -6.02
N LYS A 169 14.79 -3.95 -6.78
CA LYS A 169 14.94 -4.68 -8.05
C LYS A 169 14.88 -6.20 -7.81
N GLY A 170 15.62 -6.70 -6.82
CA GLY A 170 15.63 -8.11 -6.47
C GLY A 170 14.26 -8.64 -6.04
N PHE A 171 13.49 -7.86 -5.26
CA PHE A 171 12.12 -8.25 -4.93
C PHE A 171 11.21 -8.29 -6.16
N LYS A 172 11.27 -7.25 -7.00
CA LYS A 172 10.49 -7.15 -8.25
C LYS A 172 10.74 -8.35 -9.18
N ASP A 173 11.99 -8.83 -9.25
CA ASP A 173 12.40 -9.93 -10.13
C ASP A 173 12.26 -11.32 -9.48
N SER A 174 11.78 -11.40 -8.24
CA SER A 174 11.58 -12.68 -7.54
C SER A 174 10.42 -13.50 -8.12
N VAL A 175 10.33 -14.78 -7.74
CA VAL A 175 9.29 -15.73 -8.23
C VAL A 175 7.98 -15.64 -7.43
N LEU A 176 7.99 -14.95 -6.28
CA LEU A 176 6.83 -14.73 -5.42
C LEU A 176 5.64 -14.06 -6.16
N PRO A 177 5.83 -12.98 -6.95
CA PRO A 177 4.77 -12.39 -7.78
C PRO A 177 4.04 -13.41 -8.68
N ALA A 178 4.79 -14.28 -9.37
CA ALA A 178 4.22 -15.24 -10.32
C ALA A 178 3.33 -16.32 -9.66
N ALA A 179 3.61 -16.67 -8.40
CA ALA A 179 2.82 -17.64 -7.65
C ALA A 179 1.45 -17.10 -7.21
N VAL A 180 1.28 -15.77 -7.20
CA VAL A 180 0.01 -15.10 -6.82
C VAL A 180 -0.88 -14.87 -8.05
N GLU A 181 -0.30 -14.51 -9.20
CA GLU A 181 -1.03 -14.24 -10.46
C GLU A 181 -1.89 -15.43 -10.94
N HIS A 182 -1.43 -16.68 -10.76
CA HIS A 182 -2.16 -17.87 -11.20
C HIS A 182 -3.43 -18.21 -10.39
N ARG A 183 -3.81 -17.43 -9.37
CA ARG A 183 -4.92 -17.75 -8.46
C ARG A 183 -5.96 -16.64 -8.32
N ALA A 184 -5.95 -15.66 -9.22
CA ALA A 184 -6.58 -14.35 -8.99
C ALA A 184 -8.07 -14.44 -8.59
N CYS A 185 -8.99 -15.05 -9.33
CA CYS A 185 -10.38 -15.15 -8.85
C CYS A 185 -11.11 -16.45 -9.25
N GLU A 186 -10.41 -17.58 -9.42
CA GLU A 186 -11.11 -18.86 -9.63
C GLU A 186 -11.91 -19.22 -8.36
N GLU A 187 -13.23 -19.24 -8.50
CA GLU A 187 -14.14 -19.82 -7.52
C GLU A 187 -13.81 -21.32 -7.43
N ASP A 188 -13.52 -21.81 -6.22
CA ASP A 188 -13.73 -23.22 -5.89
C ASP A 188 -15.25 -23.48 -5.96
N SER A 189 -15.76 -23.56 -7.18
CA SER A 189 -17.08 -24.06 -7.54
C SER A 189 -17.03 -25.58 -7.44
N SER A 190 -16.87 -26.09 -6.22
CA SER A 190 -17.07 -27.50 -5.92
C SER A 190 -17.41 -27.68 -4.44
N SER A 191 -18.70 -27.57 -4.13
CA SER A 191 -19.42 -28.48 -3.24
C SER A 191 -20.92 -28.34 -3.44
#